data_AF-A0A1E7GYP7-F1
#
_entry.id   AF-A0A1E7GYP7-F1
#
_cell.length_a   1.000
_cell.length_b   1.000
_cell.length_c   1.000
_cell.angle_alpha   90.00
_cell.angle_beta   90.00
_cell.angle_gamma   90.00
#
_symmetry.space_group_name_H-M   'P 1'
#
loop_
_entity.id
_entity.type
_entity.pdbx_description
1 polymer ?
#
loop_
_entity_poly.entity_id
_entity_poly.type
_entity_poly.pdbx_seq_one_letter_code
_entity_poly.pdbx_strand_id
1 'polypeptide(L)'
;MLARNKYVFNKLESLLDENGLPFYYKMTPGSIQFESDLMKTFDLALRVKLNPQDTLHRNRLFKMLNIAPVETTELQVVASELNQGMERHLLEIVIRLNEDGSNFKRELESFKDDITIQDDNERRMVLNDIEELLKHWLNYAKKTDNLSLSQFRSAMALGQTHPLAQHNGITLSTVHTMKGQEFDIVFLMGMDDETFPDYRAIRSDGIELIQEKNNLYVAFTRAKRFLYITWPQKRLMPWGDYKDRKISRFIGDFEK
;
A
#
# COMPACT_ATOMS: atom_id res chain seq x y z
N MET A 1 -8.00 -13.70 -9.22
CA MET A 1 -8.52 -12.32 -9.14
C MET A 1 -7.38 -11.35 -9.34
N LEU A 2 -7.59 -10.32 -10.14
CA LEU A 2 -6.60 -9.33 -10.54
C LEU A 2 -7.15 -7.92 -10.29
N ALA A 3 -6.34 -7.01 -9.75
CA ALA A 3 -6.73 -5.62 -9.52
C ALA A 3 -5.53 -4.67 -9.62
N ARG A 4 -5.77 -3.36 -9.69
CA ARG A 4 -4.70 -2.36 -9.78
C ARG A 4 -3.86 -2.23 -8.50
N ASN A 5 -4.52 -2.33 -7.34
CA ASN A 5 -3.91 -2.36 -6.01
C ASN A 5 -4.61 -3.44 -5.17
N LYS A 6 -3.94 -3.90 -4.11
CA LYS A 6 -4.43 -4.99 -3.25
C LYS A 6 -5.70 -4.62 -2.46
N TYR A 7 -5.90 -3.35 -2.15
CA TYR A 7 -7.03 -2.88 -1.33
C TYR A 7 -8.39 -3.04 -2.00
N VAL A 8 -8.42 -3.24 -3.33
CA VAL A 8 -9.64 -3.64 -4.05
C VAL A 8 -10.18 -4.98 -3.55
N PHE A 9 -9.32 -5.85 -3.01
CA PHE A 9 -9.71 -7.18 -2.55
C PHE A 9 -10.24 -7.21 -1.12
N ASN A 10 -10.12 -6.17 -0.30
CA ASN A 10 -10.47 -6.21 1.13
C ASN A 10 -11.87 -6.81 1.39
N LYS A 11 -12.90 -6.38 0.65
CA LYS A 11 -14.26 -6.94 0.82
C LYS A 11 -14.39 -8.35 0.25
N LEU A 12 -13.65 -8.65 -0.82
CA LEU A 12 -13.60 -10.00 -1.37
C LEU A 12 -12.96 -10.98 -0.39
N GLU A 13 -11.87 -10.61 0.28
CA GLU A 13 -11.23 -11.44 1.31
C GLU A 13 -12.24 -11.87 2.37
N SER A 14 -12.98 -10.92 2.95
CA SER A 14 -14.00 -11.23 3.95
C SER A 14 -15.05 -12.19 3.41
N LEU A 15 -15.50 -11.99 2.17
CA LEU A 15 -16.49 -12.89 1.55
C LEU A 15 -15.92 -14.28 1.27
N LEU A 16 -14.65 -14.39 0.84
CA LEU A 16 -14.01 -15.68 0.61
C LEU A 16 -13.84 -16.43 1.93
N ASP A 17 -13.39 -15.75 2.99
CA ASP A 17 -13.29 -16.30 4.34
C ASP A 17 -14.66 -16.76 4.88
N GLU A 18 -15.69 -15.91 4.79
CA GLU A 18 -17.07 -16.21 5.21
C GLU A 18 -17.65 -17.44 4.49
N ASN A 19 -17.24 -17.67 3.24
CA ASN A 19 -17.70 -18.81 2.43
C ASN A 19 -16.73 -20.01 2.47
N GLY A 20 -15.67 -19.97 3.29
CA GLY A 20 -14.69 -21.05 3.40
C GLY A 20 -13.92 -21.33 2.10
N LEU A 21 -13.79 -20.33 1.23
CA LEU A 21 -13.07 -20.45 -0.03
C LEU A 21 -11.60 -20.08 0.19
N PRO A 22 -10.66 -21.03 0.07
CA PRO A 22 -9.25 -20.72 0.28
C PRO A 22 -8.76 -19.75 -0.78
N PHE A 23 -7.93 -18.80 -0.37
CA PHE A 23 -7.27 -17.87 -1.27
C PHE A 23 -5.88 -17.53 -0.75
N TYR A 24 -5.04 -17.03 -1.63
CA TYR A 24 -3.73 -16.54 -1.25
C TYR A 24 -3.31 -15.35 -2.12
N TYR A 25 -2.54 -14.45 -1.52
CA TYR A 25 -1.86 -13.41 -2.26
C TYR A 25 -0.67 -13.98 -3.02
N LYS A 26 -0.62 -13.70 -4.32
CA LYS A 26 0.60 -13.90 -5.09
C LYS A 26 1.59 -12.83 -4.65
N MET A 27 2.51 -13.26 -3.80
CA MET A 27 3.54 -12.40 -3.27
C MET A 27 4.67 -12.23 -4.28
N THR A 28 5.15 -10.99 -4.43
CA THR A 28 6.55 -10.78 -4.82
C THR A 28 7.37 -10.98 -3.55
N PRO A 29 8.42 -11.81 -3.54
CA PRO A 29 9.33 -11.90 -2.40
C PRO A 29 9.88 -10.51 -2.06
N GLY A 30 9.66 -10.02 -0.83
CA GLY A 30 10.18 -8.73 -0.39
C GLY A 30 9.35 -8.03 0.70
N SER A 31 9.81 -6.83 1.06
CA SER A 31 9.18 -5.94 2.04
C SER A 31 7.77 -5.51 1.63
N ILE A 32 6.95 -5.13 2.61
CA ILE A 32 5.66 -4.46 2.41
C ILE A 32 5.82 -3.34 1.38
N GLN A 33 4.93 -3.31 0.38
CA GLN A 33 4.86 -2.23 -0.59
C GLN A 33 3.70 -1.32 -0.23
N PHE A 34 4.04 -0.12 0.25
CA PHE A 34 3.10 0.95 0.53
C PHE A 34 2.66 1.64 -0.76
N GLU A 35 1.36 1.92 -0.89
CA GLU A 35 0.80 2.59 -2.07
C GLU A 35 0.87 4.12 -1.92
N SER A 36 0.69 4.64 -0.70
CA SER A 36 0.74 6.06 -0.38
C SER A 36 2.17 6.58 -0.25
N ASP A 37 2.39 7.83 -0.65
CA ASP A 37 3.72 8.44 -0.54
C ASP A 37 4.07 8.78 0.91
N LEU A 38 3.05 9.06 1.72
CA LEU A 38 3.21 9.27 3.16
C LEU A 38 3.74 7.99 3.85
N MET A 39 3.19 6.80 3.57
CA MET A 39 3.70 5.57 4.20
C MET A 39 5.01 5.07 3.59
N LYS A 40 5.33 5.41 2.33
CA LYS A 40 6.69 5.26 1.80
C LYS A 40 7.69 6.15 2.56
N THR A 41 7.29 7.36 2.93
CA THR A 41 8.08 8.28 3.76
C THR A 41 8.25 7.72 5.17
N PHE A 42 7.21 7.13 5.76
CA PHE A 42 7.29 6.39 7.03
C PHE A 42 8.34 5.28 6.97
N ASP A 43 8.32 4.43 5.94
CA ASP A 43 9.31 3.36 5.79
C ASP A 43 10.71 3.95 5.80
N LEU A 44 11.01 4.91 4.92
CA LEU A 44 12.32 5.56 4.84
C LEU A 44 12.76 6.18 6.16
N ALA A 45 11.87 6.91 6.85
CA ALA A 45 12.16 7.52 8.15
C ALA A 45 12.49 6.45 9.20
N LEU A 46 11.73 5.36 9.25
CA LEU A 46 12.02 4.23 10.13
C LEU A 46 13.37 3.59 9.80
N ARG A 47 13.76 3.51 8.52
CA ARG A 47 15.09 3.01 8.12
C ARG A 47 16.21 3.87 8.66
N VAL A 48 16.09 5.19 8.49
CA VAL A 48 17.08 6.17 8.96
C VAL A 48 17.17 6.15 10.48
N LYS A 49 16.04 6.03 11.19
CA LYS A 49 16.02 5.88 12.65
C LYS A 49 16.81 4.66 13.11
N LEU A 50 16.56 3.51 12.50
CA LEU A 50 17.19 2.24 12.90
C LEU A 50 18.64 2.11 12.43
N ASN A 51 19.03 2.86 11.41
CA ASN A 51 20.41 2.93 10.93
C ASN A 51 20.76 4.37 10.50
N PRO A 52 21.20 5.22 11.44
CA PRO A 52 21.53 6.62 11.15
C PRO A 52 22.66 6.79 10.13
N GLN A 53 23.49 5.76 9.91
CA GLN A 53 24.57 5.78 8.92
C GLN A 53 24.09 5.47 7.49
N ASP A 54 22.79 5.19 7.30
CA ASP A 54 22.21 4.90 5.99
C ASP A 54 21.99 6.17 5.15
N THR A 55 23.08 6.70 4.60
CA THR A 55 23.09 7.93 3.81
C THR A 55 22.22 7.84 2.55
N LEU A 56 22.09 6.65 1.95
CA LEU A 56 21.28 6.43 0.75
C LEU A 56 19.79 6.64 1.04
N HIS A 57 19.25 5.98 2.07
CA HIS A 57 17.84 6.12 2.42
C HIS A 57 17.54 7.50 3.01
N ARG A 58 18.50 8.10 3.73
CA ARG A 58 18.40 9.50 4.16
C ARG A 58 18.25 10.47 3.00
N ASN A 59 19.10 10.38 1.98
CA ASN A 59 19.01 11.27 0.82
C ASN A 59 17.71 11.07 0.04
N ARG A 60 17.19 9.83 -0.02
CA ARG A 60 15.86 9.55 -0.58
C ARG A 60 14.73 10.18 0.24
N LEU A 61 14.81 10.09 1.57
CA LEU A 61 13.85 10.72 2.48
C LEU A 61 13.81 12.23 2.27
N PHE A 62 14.97 12.89 2.20
CA PHE A 62 15.04 14.35 1.99
C PHE A 62 14.46 14.77 0.64
N LYS A 63 14.73 13.98 -0.41
CA LYS A 63 14.13 14.21 -1.72
C LYS A 63 12.60 14.09 -1.68
N MET A 64 12.06 13.09 -0.97
CA MET A 64 10.61 12.91 -0.83
C MET A 64 9.96 14.04 -0.03
N LEU A 65 10.63 14.52 1.01
CA LEU A 65 10.18 15.63 1.84
C LEU A 65 10.43 17.02 1.22
N ASN A 66 11.07 17.08 0.05
CA ASN A 66 11.50 18.32 -0.60
C ASN A 66 12.38 19.22 0.30
N ILE A 67 13.26 18.59 1.11
CA ILE A 67 14.21 19.27 1.98
C ILE A 67 15.57 19.30 1.29
N ALA A 68 16.29 20.42 1.40
CA ALA A 68 17.66 20.51 0.89
C ALA A 68 18.56 19.46 1.54
N PRO A 69 19.58 18.92 0.83
CA PRO A 69 20.49 17.95 1.43
C PRO A 69 21.19 18.56 2.65
N VAL A 70 20.85 18.08 3.85
CA VAL A 70 21.52 18.45 5.10
C VAL A 70 22.56 17.38 5.44
N GLU A 71 23.73 17.77 5.97
CA GLU A 71 24.75 16.79 6.37
C GLU A 71 24.34 15.95 7.59
N THR A 72 23.35 16.42 8.37
CA THR A 72 22.88 15.75 9.59
C THR A 72 22.19 14.41 9.32
N THR A 73 22.38 13.47 10.24
CA THR A 73 21.69 12.16 10.28
C THR A 73 20.50 12.16 11.25
N GLU A 74 20.32 13.24 12.01
CA GLU A 74 19.32 13.31 13.07
C GLU A 74 17.94 13.66 12.51
N LEU A 75 16.99 12.73 12.64
CA LEU A 75 15.59 12.94 12.22
C LEU A 75 14.94 14.12 12.94
N GLN A 76 15.38 14.46 14.16
CA GLN A 76 14.88 15.63 14.89
C GLN A 76 15.13 16.93 14.10
N VAL A 77 16.31 17.08 13.50
CA VAL A 77 16.64 18.27 12.70
C VAL A 77 15.77 18.32 11.44
N VAL A 78 15.59 17.18 10.79
CA VAL A 78 14.75 17.07 9.58
C VAL A 78 13.29 17.43 9.88
N ALA A 79 12.76 16.97 11.02
CA ALA A 79 11.41 17.32 11.45
C ALA A 79 11.26 18.82 11.77
N SER A 80 12.33 19.48 12.23
CA SER A 80 12.32 20.93 12.50
C SER A 80 12.29 21.80 11.24
N GLU A 81 12.83 21.31 10.12
CA GLU A 81 12.77 21.99 8.81
C GLU A 81 11.36 21.94 8.19
N LEU A 82 10.54 20.97 8.59
CA LEU A 82 9.14 20.88 8.18
C LEU A 82 8.29 21.77 9.08
N ASN A 83 7.79 22.89 8.57
CA ASN A 83 7.00 23.83 9.37
C ASN A 83 5.72 23.18 9.93
N GLN A 84 4.90 22.57 9.07
CA GLN A 84 3.61 21.94 9.40
C GLN A 84 3.29 20.85 8.37
N GLY A 85 2.35 19.95 8.66
CA GLY A 85 1.86 18.96 7.71
C GLY A 85 1.90 17.52 8.24
N MET A 86 1.33 16.61 7.44
CA MET A 86 1.26 15.19 7.80
C MET A 86 2.64 14.53 7.82
N GLU A 87 3.57 15.01 6.99
CA GLU A 87 4.95 14.54 6.93
C GLU A 87 5.69 14.84 8.24
N ARG A 88 5.53 16.05 8.78
CA ARG A 88 6.10 16.42 10.08
C ARG A 88 5.55 15.53 11.18
N HIS A 89 4.22 15.40 11.25
CA HIS A 89 3.56 14.59 12.26
C HIS A 89 4.00 13.12 12.19
N LEU A 90 4.15 12.59 10.98
CA LEU A 90 4.70 11.25 10.74
C LEU A 90 6.15 11.11 11.23
N LEU A 91 7.02 12.08 10.97
CA LEU A 91 8.39 12.05 11.49
C LEU A 91 8.41 12.10 13.01
N GLU A 92 7.56 12.92 13.63
CA GLU A 92 7.44 12.99 15.09
C GLU A 92 7.00 11.64 15.68
N ILE A 93 6.05 10.95 15.05
CA ILE A 93 5.66 9.58 15.40
C ILE A 93 6.87 8.64 15.31
N VAL A 94 7.58 8.62 14.18
CA VAL A 94 8.76 7.77 13.99
C VAL A 94 9.82 8.04 15.06
N ILE A 95 10.07 9.31 15.41
CA ILE A 95 11.02 9.71 16.45
C ILE A 95 10.59 9.19 17.83
N ARG A 96 9.29 9.17 18.14
CA ARG A 96 8.74 8.66 19.42
C ARG A 96 8.70 7.14 19.55
N LEU A 97 8.79 6.39 18.45
CA LEU A 97 8.77 4.92 18.51
C LEU A 97 9.92 4.37 19.36
N ASN A 98 9.63 3.51 20.32
CA ASN A 98 10.65 2.85 21.14
C ASN A 98 11.36 1.77 20.33
N GLU A 99 12.67 1.61 20.49
CA GLU A 99 13.44 0.59 19.75
C GLU A 99 12.97 -0.84 20.06
N ASP A 100 12.44 -1.08 21.26
CA ASP A 100 11.84 -2.34 21.69
C ASP A 100 10.45 -2.61 21.08
N GLY A 101 9.90 -1.65 20.32
CA GLY A 101 8.60 -1.74 19.65
C GLY A 101 7.38 -1.67 20.58
N SER A 102 7.57 -1.43 21.88
CA SER A 102 6.51 -1.48 22.91
C SER A 102 5.34 -0.53 22.63
N ASN A 103 5.60 0.64 22.04
CA ASN A 103 4.56 1.62 21.68
C ASN A 103 4.16 1.59 20.20
N PHE A 104 4.70 0.68 19.37
CA PHE A 104 4.49 0.70 17.92
C PHE A 104 3.01 0.72 17.52
N LYS A 105 2.23 -0.24 18.02
CA LYS A 105 0.79 -0.31 17.75
C LYS A 105 0.08 0.98 18.16
N ARG A 106 0.34 1.47 19.37
CA ARG A 106 -0.33 2.65 19.94
C ARG A 106 -0.03 3.92 19.15
N GLU A 107 1.24 4.16 18.80
CA GLU A 107 1.60 5.36 18.02
C GLU A 107 1.00 5.32 16.62
N LEU A 108 0.96 4.15 15.96
CA LEU A 108 0.35 4.02 14.63
C LEU A 108 -1.19 4.15 14.67
N GLU A 109 -1.84 3.65 15.72
CA GLU A 109 -3.28 3.85 15.95
C GLU A 109 -3.59 5.32 16.21
N SER A 110 -2.81 6.01 17.06
CA SER A 110 -2.95 7.45 17.27
C SER A 110 -2.76 8.23 15.96
N PHE A 111 -1.71 7.90 15.20
CA PHE A 111 -1.46 8.53 13.91
C PHE A 111 -2.64 8.35 12.95
N LYS A 112 -3.24 7.16 12.93
CA LYS A 112 -4.42 6.86 12.10
C LYS A 112 -5.60 7.79 12.42
N ASP A 113 -5.85 8.02 13.71
CA ASP A 113 -6.94 8.88 14.18
C ASP A 113 -6.68 10.37 13.88
N ASP A 114 -5.41 10.78 13.87
CA ASP A 114 -4.96 12.15 13.63
C ASP A 114 -4.82 12.52 12.12
N ILE A 115 -5.16 11.62 11.18
CA ILE A 115 -5.02 11.89 9.74
C ILE A 115 -6.01 12.97 9.27
N THR A 116 -5.47 14.12 8.86
CA THR A 116 -6.24 15.26 8.31
C THR A 116 -6.05 15.48 6.80
N ILE A 117 -5.87 14.40 6.02
CA ILE A 117 -5.72 14.47 4.57
C ILE A 117 -7.07 14.78 3.91
N GLN A 118 -7.16 15.89 3.18
CA GLN A 118 -8.40 16.32 2.50
C GLN A 118 -8.74 15.45 1.28
N ASP A 119 -7.72 14.93 0.62
CA ASP A 119 -7.91 14.09 -0.55
C ASP A 119 -8.39 12.69 -0.16
N ASP A 120 -9.62 12.35 -0.54
CA ASP A 120 -10.23 11.07 -0.18
C ASP A 120 -9.45 9.85 -0.68
N ASN A 121 -8.82 9.93 -1.85
CA ASN A 121 -8.09 8.80 -2.41
C ASN A 121 -6.75 8.60 -1.70
N GLU A 122 -6.01 9.68 -1.46
CA GLU A 122 -4.77 9.66 -0.68
C GLU A 122 -5.04 9.20 0.76
N ARG A 123 -6.04 9.80 1.42
CA ARG A 123 -6.44 9.43 2.79
C ARG A 123 -6.76 7.95 2.88
N ARG A 124 -7.51 7.41 1.91
CA ARG A 124 -7.83 5.99 1.85
C ARG A 124 -6.57 5.13 1.69
N MET A 125 -5.62 5.52 0.85
CA MET A 125 -4.38 4.76 0.67
C MET A 125 -3.55 4.72 1.95
N VAL A 126 -3.37 5.88 2.61
CA VAL A 126 -2.65 5.96 3.88
C VAL A 126 -3.30 5.07 4.94
N LEU A 127 -4.63 5.14 5.09
CA LEU A 127 -5.34 4.32 6.08
C LEU A 127 -5.18 2.82 5.81
N ASN A 128 -5.28 2.40 4.55
CA ASN A 128 -5.09 1.01 4.18
C ASN A 128 -3.65 0.53 4.41
N ASP A 129 -2.65 1.36 4.09
CA ASP A 129 -1.23 1.07 4.32
C ASP A 129 -0.93 0.92 5.83
N ILE A 130 -1.51 1.78 6.68
CA ILE A 130 -1.39 1.67 8.14
C ILE A 130 -2.05 0.39 8.66
N GLU A 131 -3.26 0.08 8.21
CA GLU A 131 -3.95 -1.14 8.63
C GLU A 131 -3.17 -2.40 8.23
N GLU A 132 -2.58 -2.42 7.04
CA GLU A 132 -1.74 -3.52 6.61
C GLU A 132 -0.47 -3.62 7.48
N LEU A 133 0.22 -2.51 7.73
CA LEU A 133 1.41 -2.49 8.60
C LEU A 133 1.08 -2.99 10.01
N LEU A 134 -0.07 -2.60 10.58
CA LEU A 134 -0.56 -3.09 11.86
C LEU A 134 -0.85 -4.60 11.81
N LYS A 135 -1.44 -5.12 10.73
CA LYS A 135 -1.61 -6.57 10.55
C LYS A 135 -0.26 -7.30 10.55
N HIS A 136 0.75 -6.78 9.84
CA HIS A 136 2.09 -7.36 9.84
C HIS A 136 2.76 -7.33 11.22
N TRP A 137 2.62 -6.22 11.94
CA TRP A 137 3.10 -6.10 13.31
C TRP A 137 2.46 -7.13 14.23
N LEU A 138 1.12 -7.29 14.18
CA LEU A 138 0.41 -8.27 14.98
C LEU A 138 0.81 -9.71 14.65
N ASN A 139 1.00 -10.03 13.36
CA ASN A 139 1.45 -11.35 12.94
C ASN A 139 2.88 -11.65 13.38
N TYR A 140 3.74 -10.63 13.39
CA TYR A 140 5.10 -10.73 13.91
C TYR A 140 5.11 -10.93 15.43
N ALA A 141 4.44 -10.05 16.17
CA ALA A 141 4.41 -10.06 17.63
C ALA A 141 3.82 -11.35 18.23
N LYS A 142 2.98 -12.07 17.48
CA LYS A 142 2.45 -13.40 17.88
C LYS A 142 3.48 -14.53 17.79
N LYS A 143 4.55 -14.37 17.02
CA LYS A 143 5.51 -15.44 16.68
C LYS A 143 6.86 -15.32 17.38
N THR A 144 7.14 -14.20 18.04
CA THR A 144 8.44 -13.91 18.65
C THR A 144 8.30 -13.08 19.93
N ASP A 145 9.17 -13.32 20.89
CA ASP A 145 9.31 -12.50 22.10
C ASP A 145 10.18 -11.26 21.87
N ASN A 146 11.03 -11.28 20.82
CA ASN A 146 11.81 -10.11 20.43
C ASN A 146 10.94 -9.18 19.57
N LEU A 147 10.47 -8.09 20.16
CA LEU A 147 9.62 -7.09 19.51
C LEU A 147 10.41 -5.89 18.98
N SER A 148 11.74 -5.94 18.96
CA SER A 148 12.53 -4.79 18.50
C SER A 148 12.19 -4.38 17.06
N LEU A 149 12.15 -3.08 16.80
CA LEU A 149 11.82 -2.53 15.49
C LEU A 149 12.81 -2.97 14.41
N SER A 150 14.07 -3.16 14.77
CA SER A 150 15.11 -3.67 13.88
C SER A 150 14.80 -5.10 13.42
N GLN A 151 14.40 -5.98 14.35
CA GLN A 151 14.03 -7.35 14.02
C GLN A 151 12.70 -7.43 13.28
N PHE A 152 11.71 -6.60 13.65
CA PHE A 152 10.45 -6.51 12.90
C PHE A 152 10.72 -6.11 11.44
N ARG A 153 11.51 -5.07 11.20
CA ARG A 153 11.88 -4.63 9.85
C ARG A 153 12.60 -5.73 9.07
N SER A 154 13.51 -6.45 9.72
CA SER A 154 14.23 -7.57 9.11
C SER A 154 13.27 -8.69 8.72
N ALA A 155 12.34 -9.05 9.61
CA ALA A 155 11.29 -10.03 9.33
C ALA A 155 10.35 -9.59 8.19
N MET A 156 10.01 -8.29 8.11
CA MET A 156 9.23 -7.74 7.00
C MET A 156 9.97 -7.89 5.66
N ALA A 157 11.26 -7.57 5.62
CA ALA A 157 12.08 -7.70 4.42
C ALA A 157 12.21 -9.16 3.95
N LEU A 158 12.23 -10.10 4.90
CA LEU A 158 12.24 -11.54 4.65
C LEU A 158 10.84 -12.14 4.36
N GLY A 159 9.77 -11.33 4.40
CA GLY A 159 8.41 -11.79 4.19
C GLY A 159 7.82 -12.63 5.33
N GLN A 160 8.49 -12.76 6.48
CA GLN A 160 8.10 -13.62 7.60
C GLN A 160 6.87 -13.10 8.38
N THR A 161 6.51 -11.83 8.18
CA THR A 161 5.36 -11.17 8.80
C THR A 161 4.05 -11.43 8.06
N HIS A 162 4.10 -12.11 6.91
CA HIS A 162 2.89 -12.52 6.20
C HIS A 162 2.21 -13.69 6.94
N PRO A 163 0.87 -13.81 6.81
CA PRO A 163 0.20 -15.03 7.22
C PRO A 163 0.79 -16.23 6.46
N LEU A 164 0.86 -17.38 7.12
CA LEU A 164 1.26 -18.64 6.49
C LEU A 164 0.16 -19.06 5.51
N ALA A 165 0.17 -18.50 4.30
CA ALA A 165 -0.74 -18.90 3.25
C ALA A 165 -0.21 -20.18 2.60
N GLN A 166 -1.00 -21.25 2.67
CA GLN A 166 -0.83 -22.37 1.74
C GLN A 166 -1.14 -21.82 0.34
N HIS A 167 -0.29 -22.14 -0.65
CA HIS A 167 -0.54 -21.82 -2.06
C HIS A 167 -1.64 -22.71 -2.65
N ASN A 168 -2.83 -22.63 -2.05
CA ASN A 168 -4.01 -23.38 -2.45
C ASN A 168 -5.21 -22.43 -2.53
N GLY A 169 -6.07 -22.64 -3.52
CA GLY A 169 -7.27 -21.84 -3.74
C GLY A 169 -7.08 -20.66 -4.70
N ILE A 170 -7.91 -19.62 -4.52
CA ILE A 170 -8.02 -18.49 -5.45
C ILE A 170 -6.79 -17.59 -5.31
N THR A 171 -6.08 -17.37 -6.42
CA THR A 171 -4.96 -16.43 -6.45
C THR A 171 -5.45 -14.99 -6.49
N LEU A 172 -5.06 -14.17 -5.50
CA LEU A 172 -5.23 -12.72 -5.50
C LEU A 172 -3.91 -12.05 -5.91
N SER A 173 -3.93 -11.10 -6.83
CA SER A 173 -2.70 -10.44 -7.31
C SER A 173 -2.99 -9.04 -7.80
N THR A 174 -1.99 -8.16 -7.76
CA THR A 174 -2.06 -6.90 -8.49
C THR A 174 -1.58 -7.09 -9.93
N VAL A 175 -1.92 -6.15 -10.82
CA VAL A 175 -1.44 -6.14 -12.21
C VAL A 175 0.09 -6.21 -12.30
N HIS A 176 0.77 -5.47 -11.44
CA HIS A 176 2.24 -5.42 -11.38
C HIS A 176 2.86 -6.76 -11.00
N THR A 177 2.30 -7.44 -10.00
CA THR A 177 2.82 -8.74 -9.52
C THR A 177 2.44 -9.90 -10.43
N MET A 178 1.55 -9.69 -11.41
CA MET A 178 1.08 -10.73 -12.32
C MET A 178 1.88 -10.88 -13.62
N LYS A 179 2.80 -9.95 -13.89
CA LYS A 179 3.55 -9.90 -15.16
C LYS A 179 4.20 -11.24 -15.49
N GLY A 180 3.97 -11.73 -16.72
CA GLY A 180 4.58 -12.97 -17.23
C GLY A 180 3.85 -14.26 -16.87
N GLN A 181 2.75 -14.22 -16.10
CA GLN A 181 1.92 -15.40 -15.84
C GLN A 181 0.55 -15.28 -16.50
N GLU A 182 -0.06 -16.40 -16.85
CA GLU A 182 -1.34 -16.45 -17.56
C GLU A 182 -2.24 -17.50 -16.94
N PHE A 183 -3.54 -17.23 -16.92
CA PHE A 183 -4.56 -18.07 -16.29
C PHE A 183 -5.72 -18.28 -17.26
N ASP A 184 -6.39 -19.43 -17.17
CA ASP A 184 -7.55 -19.72 -18.01
C ASP A 184 -8.68 -18.71 -17.78
N ILE A 185 -8.91 -18.35 -16.52
CA ILE A 185 -9.98 -17.44 -16.10
C ILE A 185 -9.37 -16.33 -15.26
N VAL A 186 -9.62 -15.08 -15.65
CA VAL A 186 -9.20 -13.88 -14.90
C VAL A 186 -10.42 -13.02 -14.63
N PHE A 187 -10.59 -12.65 -13.37
CA PHE A 187 -11.49 -11.58 -12.95
C PHE A 187 -10.65 -10.33 -12.69
N LEU A 188 -10.82 -9.30 -13.51
CA LEU A 188 -10.25 -7.98 -13.34
C LEU A 188 -11.23 -7.09 -12.56
N MET A 189 -10.83 -6.72 -11.35
CA MET A 189 -11.66 -5.98 -10.40
C MET A 189 -11.22 -4.53 -10.27
N GLY A 190 -12.20 -3.66 -9.98
CA GLY A 190 -11.95 -2.23 -9.72
C GLY A 190 -11.68 -1.43 -10.98
N MET A 191 -12.37 -1.76 -12.10
CA MET A 191 -12.32 -0.97 -13.33
C MET A 191 -13.22 0.28 -13.23
N ASP A 192 -13.00 1.08 -12.20
CA ASP A 192 -13.58 2.41 -12.03
C ASP A 192 -12.49 3.48 -12.11
N ASP A 193 -12.88 4.68 -12.59
CA ASP A 193 -11.99 5.85 -12.56
C ASP A 193 -11.56 6.12 -11.11
N GLU A 194 -10.29 6.52 -10.94
CA GLU A 194 -9.54 6.69 -9.68
C GLU A 194 -9.00 5.40 -9.06
N THR A 195 -9.46 4.24 -9.53
CA THR A 195 -8.91 2.92 -9.15
C THR A 195 -8.05 2.34 -10.24
N PHE A 196 -8.58 2.29 -11.46
CA PHE A 196 -7.85 1.83 -12.64
C PHE A 196 -8.43 2.53 -13.88
N PRO A 197 -7.90 3.71 -14.28
CA PRO A 197 -6.61 4.28 -13.87
C PRO A 197 -6.57 4.83 -12.45
N ASP A 198 -5.40 4.73 -11.82
CA ASP A 198 -5.12 5.36 -10.52
C ASP A 198 -5.38 6.88 -10.56
N TYR A 199 -5.97 7.43 -9.50
CA TYR A 199 -6.30 8.85 -9.40
C TYR A 199 -5.11 9.80 -9.64
N ARG A 200 -3.88 9.39 -9.30
CA ARG A 200 -2.67 10.19 -9.57
C ARG A 200 -2.42 10.33 -11.06
N ALA A 201 -2.51 9.22 -11.79
CA ALA A 201 -2.36 9.19 -13.25
C ALA A 201 -3.46 9.97 -13.97
N ILE A 202 -4.68 10.02 -13.39
CA ILE A 202 -5.77 10.86 -13.91
C ILE A 202 -5.43 12.36 -13.75
N ARG A 203 -4.78 12.75 -12.66
CA ARG A 203 -4.46 14.16 -12.35
C ARG A 203 -3.25 14.69 -13.11
N SER A 204 -2.20 13.89 -13.21
CA SER A 204 -0.96 14.26 -13.89
C SER A 204 -1.13 14.33 -15.41
N ASP A 205 -2.03 13.51 -15.95
CA ASP A 205 -2.24 13.28 -17.38
C ASP A 205 -0.96 12.85 -18.12
N GLY A 206 -1.07 12.56 -19.41
CA GLY A 206 0.07 12.26 -20.27
C GLY A 206 0.72 10.90 -19.96
N ILE A 207 1.99 10.92 -19.55
CA ILE A 207 2.83 9.70 -19.49
C ILE A 207 2.29 8.70 -18.47
N GLU A 208 1.85 9.14 -17.29
CA GLU A 208 1.34 8.23 -16.26
C GLU A 208 0.04 7.54 -16.69
N LEU A 209 -0.83 8.27 -17.39
CA LEU A 209 -2.07 7.68 -17.94
C LEU A 209 -1.77 6.66 -19.04
N ILE A 210 -0.76 6.91 -19.88
CA ILE A 210 -0.28 5.94 -20.88
C ILE A 210 0.30 4.70 -20.18
N GLN A 211 1.05 4.87 -19.09
CA GLN A 211 1.56 3.75 -18.31
C GLN A 211 0.42 2.92 -17.68
N GLU A 212 -0.62 3.56 -17.16
CA GLU A 212 -1.81 2.86 -16.67
C GLU A 212 -2.54 2.11 -17.80
N LYS A 213 -2.62 2.68 -19.00
CA LYS A 213 -3.17 1.97 -20.17
C LYS A 213 -2.32 0.74 -20.55
N ASN A 214 -1.00 0.83 -20.45
CA ASN A 214 -0.11 -0.32 -20.64
C ASN A 214 -0.33 -1.38 -19.56
N ASN A 215 -0.53 -0.97 -18.30
CA ASN A 215 -0.90 -1.90 -17.22
C ASN A 215 -2.21 -2.62 -17.54
N LEU A 216 -3.20 -1.93 -18.10
CA LEU A 216 -4.46 -2.55 -18.52
C LEU A 216 -4.25 -3.61 -19.61
N TYR A 217 -3.44 -3.29 -20.63
CA TYR A 217 -3.10 -4.25 -21.68
C TYR A 217 -2.42 -5.51 -21.10
N VAL A 218 -1.50 -5.33 -20.13
CA VAL A 218 -0.91 -6.45 -19.41
C VAL A 218 -1.99 -7.24 -18.67
N ALA A 219 -2.93 -6.59 -18.00
CA ALA A 219 -4.02 -7.25 -17.29
C ALA A 219 -4.91 -8.10 -18.22
N PHE A 220 -5.27 -7.57 -19.39
CA PHE A 220 -6.11 -8.25 -20.38
C PHE A 220 -5.42 -9.49 -20.93
N THR A 221 -4.13 -9.38 -21.24
CA THR A 221 -3.32 -10.50 -21.75
C THR A 221 -3.00 -11.57 -20.71
N ARG A 222 -3.41 -11.41 -19.44
CA ARG A 222 -3.25 -12.49 -18.44
C ARG A 222 -4.30 -13.59 -18.61
N ALA A 223 -5.42 -13.32 -19.30
CA ALA A 223 -6.50 -14.27 -19.49
C ALA A 223 -6.31 -15.08 -20.78
N LYS A 224 -6.34 -16.42 -20.70
CA LYS A 224 -6.26 -17.30 -21.87
C LYS A 224 -7.62 -17.58 -22.49
N ARG A 225 -8.67 -17.73 -21.67
CA ARG A 225 -10.01 -18.15 -22.14
C ARG A 225 -11.08 -17.14 -21.78
N PHE A 226 -11.17 -16.74 -20.51
CA PHE A 226 -12.22 -15.85 -20.03
C PHE A 226 -11.64 -14.69 -19.23
N LEU A 227 -12.03 -13.47 -19.61
CA LEU A 227 -11.76 -12.25 -18.88
C LEU A 227 -13.10 -11.67 -18.42
N TYR A 228 -13.30 -11.62 -17.11
CA TYR A 228 -14.43 -10.94 -16.49
C TYR A 228 -13.96 -9.60 -15.95
N ILE A 229 -14.67 -8.52 -16.26
CA ILE A 229 -14.34 -7.17 -15.82
C ILE A 229 -15.44 -6.67 -14.91
N THR A 230 -15.08 -6.09 -13.77
CA THR A 230 -16.04 -5.57 -12.79
C THR A 230 -15.64 -4.18 -12.29
N TRP A 231 -16.64 -3.36 -12.01
CA TRP A 231 -16.49 -2.05 -11.40
C TRP A 231 -17.61 -1.82 -10.37
N PRO A 232 -17.32 -1.16 -9.24
CA PRO A 232 -18.34 -0.75 -8.29
C PRO A 232 -19.12 0.46 -8.81
N GLN A 233 -20.42 0.55 -8.53
CA GLN A 233 -21.18 1.81 -8.67
C GLN A 233 -20.93 2.75 -7.49
N LYS A 234 -20.74 2.18 -6.30
CA LYS A 234 -20.42 2.90 -5.06
C LYS A 234 -19.33 2.16 -4.31
N ARG A 235 -18.48 2.90 -3.61
CA ARG A 235 -17.42 2.35 -2.76
C ARG A 235 -17.57 2.84 -1.33
N LEU A 236 -17.51 1.91 -0.39
CA LEU A 236 -17.36 2.20 1.04
C LEU A 236 -15.93 2.67 1.33
N MET A 237 -15.80 3.84 1.93
CA MET A 237 -14.53 4.43 2.36
C MET A 237 -14.19 3.92 3.78
N PRO A 238 -12.90 3.87 4.16
CA PRO A 238 -12.50 3.37 5.49
C PRO A 238 -13.13 4.09 6.69
N TRP A 239 -13.57 5.35 6.50
CA TRP A 239 -14.26 6.14 7.52
C TRP A 239 -15.80 6.05 7.45
N GLY A 240 -16.36 5.12 6.66
CA GLY A 240 -17.79 4.79 6.66
C GLY A 240 -18.63 5.43 5.54
N ASP A 241 -18.09 6.43 4.82
CA ASP A 241 -18.84 7.09 3.74
C ASP A 241 -18.93 6.22 2.48
N TYR A 242 -19.97 6.42 1.68
CA TYR A 242 -20.05 5.88 0.32
C TYR A 242 -19.72 6.96 -0.71
N LYS A 243 -18.85 6.62 -1.67
CA LYS A 243 -18.52 7.48 -2.81
C LYS A 243 -18.98 6.82 -4.10
N ASP A 244 -19.69 7.57 -4.93
CA ASP A 244 -20.06 7.14 -6.27
C ASP A 244 -18.82 6.95 -7.13
N ARG A 245 -18.88 5.96 -8.01
CA ARG A 245 -17.78 5.57 -8.90
C ARG A 245 -18.27 5.55 -10.33
N LYS A 246 -17.45 6.08 -11.22
CA LYS A 246 -17.67 6.03 -12.66
C LYS A 246 -16.92 4.84 -13.23
N ILE A 247 -17.50 4.17 -14.21
CA ILE A 247 -16.79 3.16 -14.99
C ILE A 247 -15.47 3.75 -15.51
N SER A 248 -14.42 2.92 -15.54
CA SER A 248 -13.11 3.33 -16.02
C SER A 248 -13.21 3.84 -17.45
N ARG A 249 -12.59 4.99 -17.70
CA ARG A 249 -12.45 5.56 -19.05
C ARG A 249 -11.81 4.60 -20.04
N PHE A 250 -11.02 3.62 -19.58
CA PHE A 250 -10.41 2.63 -20.46
C PHE A 250 -11.39 1.57 -20.96
N ILE A 251 -12.55 1.40 -20.30
CA ILE A 251 -13.57 0.42 -20.70
C ILE A 251 -14.57 1.02 -21.68
N GLY A 252 -14.81 2.34 -21.66
CA GLY A 252 -15.76 2.99 -22.57
C GLY A 252 -15.50 2.72 -24.06
N ASP A 253 -14.24 2.47 -24.44
CA ASP A 253 -13.86 2.10 -25.82
C ASP A 253 -14.39 0.71 -26.24
N PHE A 254 -14.72 -0.17 -25.29
CA PHE A 254 -15.18 -1.55 -25.49
C PHE A 254 -16.71 -1.72 -25.36
N GLU A 255 -17.46 -0.69 -24.92
CA GLU A 255 -18.93 -0.72 -24.78
C GLU A 255 -19.70 -0.52 -26.10
N LYS A 256 -19.08 -0.83 -27.26
CA LYS A 256 -19.73 -0.73 -28.58
C LYS A 256 -20.36 -2.03 -29.04
#